data_AF-A0A5R8WTF0-F1
#
_entry.id   AF-A0A5R8WTF0-F1
#
_cell.length_a   1.000
_cell.length_b   1.000
_cell.length_c   1.000
_cell.angle_alpha   90.00
_cell.angle_beta   90.00
_cell.angle_gamma   90.00
#
_symmetry.space_group_name_H-M   'P 1'
#
loop_
_entity.id
_entity.type
_entity.pdbx_description
1 polymer ?
#
loop_
_entity_poly.entity_id
_entity_poly.type
_entity_poly.pdbx_seq_one_letter_code
_entity_poly.pdbx_strand_id
1 'polypeptide(L)'
;MSTYLLEPQQPFGLLVHAAEPGRTIADIPAAQIESWVQEHRILIFRGFELFDKPQFALYAQQLGEPLQWPFGAINELKVKADAKNYLYTPAAVPLHWDGAFVGRIPYLIFFQCLLAPRPEDHGGTTFADTTRALARAQPAQRRRWEKATLRYRTEKIVHYGGVITQRLVQPHPVTGEPTMRFAEPVHDLNPVSVEVLGASADEQAALIQELQTALYAPEVFYTHRWQSGDIVLADNHALLHGREAFLQANERHIQRINLLARPQDGGLRRFLKNSKALRRTEFLLAEIPIFVIPILLSAEDRSFLRRPELYVGLGGIYLLFNFGDLVNAYADRRLDAIYKSHLSNAIFELGEAGVRWQMRASVAGTVLISLWLTRRTGRWQFVPLTVIGWALGFQYSWKPLHFKSRGLWQLPALWAVLFFGPMAYTGSLVTHFPRRPVLTLAAAYGLLQMAVILLNNAEDYTEDQAAGIETMVVALGLHRSLRLAQTAVVGAGAVVLGSFVHLYRSEKMPRAAYLGLLPLVGALVHVTRGYAAINRQIAPKDEPAATTVLKENGMKVPQWLNATAYTSLLAAGVLFAVRMLRNRKKQAAL
;
A
#
# COMPACT_ATOMS: atom_id res chain seq x y z
N MET A 1 34.14 26.96 -1.97
CA MET A 1 33.80 26.91 -3.40
C MET A 1 32.36 26.42 -3.52
N SER A 2 31.57 26.92 -4.47
CA SER A 2 30.19 26.46 -4.65
C SER A 2 30.20 24.98 -5.05
N THR A 3 29.24 24.21 -4.54
CA THR A 3 29.13 22.76 -4.79
C THR A 3 28.54 22.44 -6.18
N TYR A 4 28.07 23.46 -6.90
CA TYR A 4 27.45 23.36 -8.21
C TYR A 4 27.64 24.65 -9.03
N LEU A 5 27.35 24.55 -10.33
CA LEU A 5 27.25 25.66 -11.29
C LEU A 5 25.80 25.75 -11.81
N LEU A 6 25.30 26.98 -12.00
CA LEU A 6 23.95 27.24 -12.45
C LEU A 6 23.95 27.79 -13.88
N GLU A 7 23.09 27.24 -14.72
CA GLU A 7 22.90 27.64 -16.12
C GLU A 7 21.40 27.75 -16.42
N PRO A 8 20.92 28.90 -16.97
CA PRO A 8 19.53 29.00 -17.39
C PRO A 8 19.20 28.01 -18.51
N GLN A 9 18.16 27.20 -18.34
CA GLN A 9 17.63 26.38 -19.43
C GLN A 9 16.63 27.20 -20.25
N GLN A 10 16.80 27.20 -21.57
CA GLN A 10 15.88 27.85 -22.51
C GLN A 10 14.82 26.86 -23.01
N PRO A 11 13.58 27.29 -23.28
CA PRO A 11 13.04 28.63 -23.05
C PRO A 11 12.77 28.93 -21.56
N PHE A 12 12.64 27.92 -20.71
CA PHE A 12 12.49 28.02 -19.25
C PHE A 12 13.17 26.83 -18.55
N GLY A 13 13.46 26.99 -17.26
CA GLY A 13 14.12 25.98 -16.44
C GLY A 13 15.48 26.41 -15.90
N LEU A 14 16.04 25.56 -15.05
CA LEU A 14 17.39 25.72 -14.50
C LEU A 14 18.16 24.42 -14.65
N LEU A 15 19.34 24.51 -15.28
CA LEU A 15 20.31 23.43 -15.33
C LEU A 15 21.33 23.64 -14.21
N VAL A 16 21.48 22.63 -13.37
CA VAL A 16 22.39 22.60 -12.22
C VAL A 16 23.44 21.54 -12.50
N HIS A 17 24.70 21.96 -12.63
CA HIS A 17 25.82 21.06 -12.85
C HIS A 17 26.56 20.81 -11.54
N ALA A 18 26.89 19.56 -11.24
CA ALA A 18 27.81 19.24 -10.16
C ALA A 18 29.17 19.90 -10.42
N ALA A 19 29.73 20.57 -9.42
CA ALA A 19 31.05 21.21 -9.57
C ALA A 19 32.19 20.17 -9.62
N GLU A 20 31.97 18.99 -9.03
CA GLU A 20 32.94 17.89 -8.91
C GLU A 20 32.21 16.53 -9.01
N PRO A 21 32.88 15.48 -9.50
CA PRO A 21 32.34 14.12 -9.47
C PRO A 21 32.03 13.64 -8.03
N GLY A 22 31.05 12.74 -7.88
CA GLY A 22 30.69 12.16 -6.59
C GLY A 22 29.71 13.00 -5.75
N ARG A 23 29.26 14.15 -6.27
CA ARG A 23 28.24 14.98 -5.61
C ARG A 23 26.86 14.37 -5.74
N THR A 24 26.04 14.51 -4.70
CA THR A 24 24.62 14.15 -4.73
C THR A 24 23.76 15.39 -4.59
N ILE A 25 22.56 15.40 -5.19
CA ILE A 25 21.63 16.53 -5.00
C ILE A 25 21.14 16.65 -3.55
N ALA A 26 21.36 15.62 -2.71
CA ALA A 26 21.11 15.69 -1.27
C ALA A 26 22.05 16.66 -0.53
N ASP A 27 23.14 17.11 -1.16
CA ASP A 27 24.00 18.19 -0.63
C ASP A 27 23.35 19.58 -0.75
N ILE A 28 22.25 19.69 -1.51
CA ILE A 28 21.52 20.94 -1.74
C ILE A 28 20.34 21.02 -0.75
N PRO A 29 20.20 22.12 0.02
CA PRO A 29 19.07 22.25 0.94
C PRO A 29 17.72 22.12 0.22
N ALA A 30 16.79 21.34 0.79
CA ALA A 30 15.46 21.14 0.21
C ALA A 30 14.72 22.46 -0.05
N ALA A 31 14.82 23.44 0.85
CA ALA A 31 14.23 24.77 0.67
C ALA A 31 14.80 25.52 -0.56
N GLN A 32 16.07 25.30 -0.89
CA GLN A 32 16.67 25.88 -2.11
C GLN A 32 16.10 25.22 -3.35
N ILE A 33 15.97 23.89 -3.35
CA ILE A 33 15.34 23.15 -4.45
C ILE A 33 13.89 23.60 -4.63
N GLU A 34 13.12 23.72 -3.56
CA GLU A 34 11.74 24.22 -3.58
C GLU A 34 11.66 25.64 -4.16
N SER A 35 12.55 26.55 -3.76
CA SER A 35 12.64 27.90 -4.33
C SER A 35 12.91 27.86 -5.83
N TRP A 36 13.89 27.08 -6.27
CA TRP A 36 14.22 26.96 -7.69
C TRP A 36 13.09 26.35 -8.51
N VAL A 37 12.40 25.33 -7.99
CA VAL A 37 11.23 24.75 -8.65
C VAL A 37 10.15 25.81 -8.85
N GLN A 38 9.86 26.61 -7.82
CA GLN A 38 8.85 27.67 -7.92
C GLN A 38 9.23 28.75 -8.93
N GLU A 39 10.51 29.09 -9.04
CA GLU A 39 11.00 30.12 -9.97
C GLU A 39 11.14 29.61 -11.40
N HIS A 40 11.71 28.42 -11.59
CA HIS A 40 12.15 27.91 -12.89
C HIS A 40 11.25 26.81 -13.47
N ARG A 41 10.30 26.28 -12.69
CA ARG A 41 9.34 25.20 -13.03
C ARG A 41 9.94 23.82 -13.29
N ILE A 42 11.09 23.77 -13.94
CA ILE A 42 11.84 22.55 -14.21
C ILE A 42 13.30 22.73 -13.78
N LEU A 43 13.80 21.77 -13.01
CA LEU A 43 15.20 21.67 -12.61
C LEU A 43 15.80 20.44 -13.26
N ILE A 44 16.97 20.60 -13.86
CA ILE A 44 17.73 19.52 -14.48
C ILE A 44 19.07 19.47 -13.77
N PHE A 45 19.40 18.34 -13.16
CA PHE A 45 20.67 18.14 -12.45
C PHE A 45 21.55 17.21 -13.27
N ARG A 46 22.77 17.68 -13.60
CA ARG A 46 23.78 16.95 -14.39
C ARG A 46 25.07 16.76 -13.64
N GLY A 47 25.69 15.59 -13.83
CA GLY A 47 26.94 15.22 -13.18
C GLY A 47 26.82 14.82 -11.71
N PHE A 48 25.59 14.75 -11.17
CA PHE A 48 25.33 14.24 -9.82
C PHE A 48 25.18 12.72 -9.82
N GLU A 49 25.52 12.07 -8.72
CA GLU A 49 25.28 10.65 -8.52
C GLU A 49 23.78 10.35 -8.38
N LEU A 50 23.35 9.28 -9.07
CA LEU A 50 22.00 8.75 -8.93
C LEU A 50 21.82 8.05 -7.59
N PHE A 51 20.58 8.03 -7.11
CA PHE A 51 20.23 7.29 -5.92
C PHE A 51 19.94 5.82 -6.25
N ASP A 52 20.29 4.90 -5.33
CA ASP A 52 19.66 3.58 -5.34
C ASP A 52 18.14 3.71 -5.11
N LYS A 53 17.34 2.70 -5.46
CA LYS A 53 15.87 2.81 -5.33
C LYS A 53 15.41 3.20 -3.92
N PRO A 54 15.89 2.56 -2.83
CA PRO A 54 15.53 3.00 -1.48
C PRO A 54 15.90 4.45 -1.17
N GLN A 55 17.12 4.88 -1.52
CA GLN A 55 17.60 6.24 -1.30
C GLN A 55 16.77 7.24 -2.11
N PHE A 56 16.42 6.91 -3.36
CA PHE A 56 15.59 7.75 -4.21
C PHE A 56 14.23 8.01 -3.55
N ALA A 57 13.57 6.94 -3.08
CA ALA A 57 12.28 7.03 -2.42
C ALA A 57 12.34 7.76 -1.06
N LEU A 58 13.39 7.54 -0.28
CA LEU A 58 13.60 8.23 1.01
C LEU A 58 13.90 9.72 0.81
N TYR A 59 14.75 10.06 -0.15
CA TYR A 59 15.07 11.44 -0.48
C TYR A 59 13.82 12.19 -0.97
N ALA A 60 12.98 11.54 -1.78
CA ALA A 60 11.71 12.10 -2.25
C ALA A 60 10.80 12.59 -1.11
N GLN A 61 10.85 11.95 0.07
CA GLN A 61 10.05 12.36 1.24
C GLN A 61 10.45 13.75 1.77
N GLN A 62 11.69 14.18 1.53
CA GLN A 62 12.16 15.51 1.92
C GLN A 62 11.53 16.62 1.06
N LEU A 63 11.21 16.31 -0.20
CA LEU A 63 10.64 17.26 -1.17
C LEU A 63 9.10 17.25 -1.20
N GLY A 64 8.45 16.23 -0.62
CA GLY A 64 6.98 16.11 -0.61
C GLY A 64 6.49 14.81 0.02
N GLU A 65 5.18 14.56 -0.01
CA GLU A 65 4.60 13.25 0.37
C GLU A 65 4.55 12.36 -0.88
N PRO A 66 5.30 11.23 -0.95
CA PRO A 66 5.25 10.35 -2.11
C PRO A 66 3.84 9.78 -2.34
N LEU A 67 3.32 9.94 -3.55
CA LEU A 67 2.04 9.36 -3.95
C LEU A 67 2.21 7.85 -4.16
N GLN A 68 1.51 7.06 -3.35
CA GLN A 68 1.49 5.60 -3.46
C GLN A 68 0.65 5.16 -4.65
N TRP A 69 1.27 4.39 -5.55
CA TRP A 69 0.61 3.63 -6.60
C TRP A 69 0.56 2.13 -6.25
N PRO A 70 -0.21 1.31 -6.98
CA PRO A 70 -0.25 -0.14 -6.79
C PRO A 70 1.12 -0.82 -6.95
N PHE A 71 1.99 -0.26 -7.79
CA PHE A 71 3.37 -0.73 -7.99
C PHE A 71 4.38 -0.16 -6.98
N GLY A 72 3.95 0.69 -6.03
CA GLY A 72 4.85 1.40 -5.11
C GLY A 72 4.91 2.91 -5.36
N ALA A 73 5.95 3.57 -4.86
CA ALA A 73 6.26 4.98 -5.11
C ALA A 73 7.02 5.21 -6.41
N ILE A 74 7.83 4.23 -6.85
CA ILE A 74 8.71 4.37 -8.01
C ILE A 74 8.06 3.70 -9.22
N ASN A 75 7.74 4.50 -10.23
CA ASN A 75 7.34 4.01 -11.54
C ASN A 75 8.58 3.74 -12.40
N GLU A 76 8.71 2.51 -12.90
CA GLU A 76 9.80 2.05 -13.76
C GLU A 76 9.42 2.25 -15.24
N LEU A 77 9.79 3.40 -15.81
CA LEU A 77 9.51 3.76 -17.20
C LEU A 77 10.54 3.10 -18.13
N LYS A 78 10.22 1.87 -18.56
CA LYS A 78 10.95 1.12 -19.59
C LYS A 78 10.09 0.98 -20.84
N VAL A 79 10.66 1.23 -22.01
CA VAL A 79 9.95 1.01 -23.28
C VAL A 79 9.84 -0.50 -23.51
N LYS A 80 8.63 -0.98 -23.84
CA LYS A 80 8.36 -2.37 -24.19
C LYS A 80 7.48 -2.38 -25.44
N ALA A 81 7.94 -3.03 -26.50
CA ALA A 81 7.30 -2.98 -27.82
C ALA A 81 5.82 -3.45 -27.81
N ASP A 82 5.46 -4.31 -26.86
CA ASP A 82 4.21 -5.03 -26.71
C ASP A 82 3.37 -4.56 -25.50
N ALA A 83 3.66 -3.38 -24.94
CA ALA A 83 2.92 -2.85 -23.80
C ALA A 83 1.50 -2.37 -24.16
N LYS A 84 0.53 -2.69 -23.30
CA LYS A 84 -0.88 -2.25 -23.44
C LYS A 84 -1.14 -0.78 -23.05
N ASN A 85 -0.16 -0.10 -22.46
CA ASN A 85 -0.27 1.28 -22.01
C ASN A 85 0.72 2.15 -22.80
N TYR A 86 0.22 3.21 -23.45
CA TYR A 86 0.99 4.06 -24.36
C TYR A 86 2.23 4.69 -23.70
N LEU A 87 2.24 4.86 -22.36
CA LEU A 87 3.42 5.34 -21.63
C LEU A 87 4.65 4.43 -21.83
N TYR A 88 4.43 3.16 -22.14
CA TYR A 88 5.46 2.16 -22.38
C TYR A 88 5.61 1.78 -23.86
N THR A 89 4.77 2.33 -24.76
CA THR A 89 4.89 2.12 -26.21
C THR A 89 5.83 3.16 -26.84
N PRO A 90 6.21 3.00 -28.13
CA PRO A 90 7.01 3.99 -28.85
C PRO A 90 6.27 5.25 -29.28
N ALA A 91 4.93 5.30 -29.15
CA ALA A 91 4.10 6.40 -29.66
C ALA A 91 4.35 7.72 -28.92
N ALA A 92 3.98 8.84 -29.54
CA ALA A 92 3.97 10.13 -28.85
C ALA A 92 2.96 10.11 -27.70
N VAL A 93 3.27 10.86 -26.64
CA VAL A 93 2.37 11.11 -25.52
C VAL A 93 1.95 12.59 -25.60
N PRO A 94 0.67 12.89 -25.85
CA PRO A 94 0.18 14.26 -25.88
C PRO A 94 0.32 14.98 -24.54
N LEU A 95 0.23 16.32 -24.55
CA LEU A 95 0.33 17.13 -23.34
C LEU A 95 -0.81 16.83 -22.38
N HIS A 96 -0.45 16.56 -21.12
CA HIS A 96 -1.37 16.30 -20.02
C HIS A 96 -0.71 16.66 -18.67
N TRP A 97 -1.41 16.38 -17.57
CA TRP A 97 -0.87 16.49 -16.22
C TRP A 97 -1.12 15.19 -15.44
N ASP A 98 -0.22 14.86 -14.51
CA ASP A 98 -0.33 13.63 -13.71
C ASP A 98 -1.42 13.78 -12.62
N GLY A 99 -2.08 12.68 -12.27
CA GLY A 99 -3.04 12.61 -11.15
C GLY A 99 -4.48 13.00 -11.47
N ALA A 100 -4.77 13.36 -12.72
CA ALA A 100 -6.07 13.84 -13.19
C ALA A 100 -7.28 12.99 -12.73
N PHE A 101 -7.25 11.67 -12.95
CA PHE A 101 -8.38 10.77 -12.63
C PHE A 101 -8.22 10.01 -11.30
N VAL A 102 -7.14 10.26 -10.56
CA VAL A 102 -6.91 9.69 -9.21
C VAL A 102 -7.45 10.62 -8.12
N GLY A 103 -7.81 11.86 -8.46
CA GLY A 103 -8.32 12.85 -7.51
C GLY A 103 -7.26 13.39 -6.54
N ARG A 104 -5.99 13.05 -6.77
CA ARG A 104 -4.82 13.59 -6.05
C ARG A 104 -3.79 14.02 -7.07
N ILE A 105 -3.68 15.33 -7.29
CA ILE A 105 -2.75 15.91 -8.25
C ILE A 105 -1.38 16.07 -7.56
N PRO A 106 -0.31 15.43 -8.06
CA PRO A 106 1.04 15.66 -7.59
C PRO A 106 1.46 17.11 -7.76
N TYR A 107 2.20 17.63 -6.78
CA TYR A 107 2.93 18.88 -6.87
C TYR A 107 4.16 18.74 -7.78
N LEU A 108 4.97 17.70 -7.55
CA LEU A 108 6.20 17.47 -8.30
C LEU A 108 6.19 16.11 -8.99
N ILE A 109 6.83 16.08 -10.16
CA ILE A 109 7.29 14.85 -10.79
C ILE A 109 8.80 14.81 -10.66
N PHE A 110 9.32 13.75 -10.04
CA PHE A 110 10.72 13.59 -9.74
C PHE A 110 11.26 12.39 -10.53
N PHE A 111 12.25 12.63 -11.38
CA PHE A 111 12.82 11.65 -12.28
C PHE A 111 14.30 11.41 -12.00
N GLN A 112 14.75 10.17 -12.22
CA GLN A 112 16.17 9.88 -12.45
C GLN A 112 16.35 8.96 -13.67
N CYS A 113 17.31 9.28 -14.53
CA CYS A 113 17.59 8.58 -15.77
C CYS A 113 18.74 7.58 -15.59
N LEU A 114 18.42 6.29 -15.58
CA LEU A 114 19.41 5.23 -15.45
C LEU A 114 20.04 4.90 -16.81
N LEU A 115 19.21 4.92 -17.85
CA LEU A 115 19.62 4.71 -19.24
C LEU A 115 18.82 5.63 -20.15
N ALA A 116 19.49 6.58 -20.79
CA ALA A 116 18.90 7.44 -21.78
C ALA A 116 18.80 6.74 -23.16
N PRO A 117 17.77 7.06 -23.97
CA PRO A 117 17.75 6.69 -25.37
C PRO A 117 18.90 7.38 -26.13
N ARG A 118 19.28 6.83 -27.28
CA ARG A 118 20.25 7.50 -28.14
C ARG A 118 19.64 8.81 -28.68
N PRO A 119 20.45 9.88 -28.85
CA PRO A 119 19.93 11.16 -29.34
C PRO A 119 19.15 11.05 -30.66
N GLU A 120 19.58 10.20 -31.58
CA GLU A 120 18.96 9.93 -32.87
C GLU A 120 17.62 9.18 -32.78
N ASP A 121 17.33 8.52 -31.65
CA ASP A 121 16.10 7.73 -31.46
C ASP A 121 14.91 8.57 -30.96
N HIS A 122 15.14 9.86 -30.68
CA HIS A 122 14.14 10.79 -30.11
C HIS A 122 13.55 10.29 -28.76
N GLY A 123 12.23 10.41 -28.56
CA GLY A 123 11.58 10.04 -27.30
C GLY A 123 11.85 10.96 -26.10
N GLY A 124 12.23 12.21 -26.37
CA GLY A 124 12.41 13.24 -25.35
C GLY A 124 11.12 13.50 -24.56
N THR A 125 11.25 13.81 -23.27
CA THR A 125 10.10 14.22 -22.45
C THR A 125 9.80 15.68 -22.72
N THR A 126 8.55 16.00 -23.04
CA THR A 126 8.14 17.36 -23.41
C THR A 126 7.45 18.05 -22.24
N PHE A 127 7.63 19.36 -22.13
CA PHE A 127 7.04 20.21 -21.10
C PHE A 127 6.56 21.51 -21.71
N ALA A 128 5.36 21.95 -21.34
CA ALA A 128 4.79 23.24 -21.72
C ALA A 128 4.51 24.07 -20.47
N ASP A 129 5.13 25.25 -20.36
CA ASP A 129 4.89 26.18 -19.25
C ASP A 129 3.58 26.95 -19.43
N THR A 130 2.56 26.52 -18.72
CA THR A 130 1.22 27.11 -18.86
C THR A 130 1.17 28.55 -18.38
N THR A 131 2.05 28.96 -17.44
CA THR A 131 2.12 30.34 -16.96
C THR A 131 2.61 31.28 -18.06
N ARG A 132 3.59 30.82 -18.85
CA ARG A 132 4.08 31.55 -20.04
C ARG A 132 3.07 31.61 -21.16
N ALA A 133 2.37 30.51 -21.44
CA ALA A 133 1.27 30.50 -22.41
C ALA A 133 0.19 31.52 -22.02
N LEU A 134 -0.14 31.56 -20.73
CA LEU A 134 -1.10 32.47 -20.11
C LEU A 134 -0.66 33.94 -20.17
N ALA A 135 0.63 34.23 -19.99
CA ALA A 135 1.18 35.59 -20.07
C ALA A 135 1.26 36.13 -21.50
N ARG A 136 1.43 35.24 -22.49
CA ARG A 136 1.48 35.58 -23.92
C ARG A 136 0.11 35.67 -24.59
N ALA A 137 -0.94 35.20 -23.91
CA ALA A 137 -2.30 35.17 -24.43
C ALA A 137 -2.81 36.59 -24.73
N GLN A 138 -3.45 36.76 -25.88
CA GLN A 138 -4.15 38.01 -26.17
C GLN A 138 -5.29 38.24 -25.17
N PRO A 139 -5.66 39.49 -24.82
CA PRO A 139 -6.69 39.74 -23.80
C PRO A 139 -8.02 39.03 -24.05
N ALA A 140 -8.44 38.88 -25.31
CA ALA A 140 -9.65 38.15 -25.67
C ALA A 140 -9.49 36.63 -25.48
N GLN A 141 -8.35 36.07 -25.86
CA GLN A 141 -7.98 34.67 -25.68
C GLN A 141 -7.93 34.32 -24.20
N ARG A 142 -7.24 35.14 -23.40
CA ARG A 142 -7.16 35.00 -21.94
C ARG A 142 -8.54 34.93 -21.28
N ARG A 143 -9.45 35.85 -21.65
CA ARG A 143 -10.83 35.88 -21.13
C ARG A 143 -11.64 34.63 -21.50
N ARG A 144 -11.43 34.07 -22.70
CA ARG A 144 -12.06 32.79 -23.09
C ARG A 144 -11.53 31.66 -22.23
N TRP A 145 -10.22 31.59 -22.04
CA TRP A 145 -9.60 30.51 -21.26
C TRP A 145 -10.03 30.53 -19.79
N GLU A 146 -10.15 31.70 -19.17
CA GLU A 146 -10.58 31.82 -17.76
C GLU A 146 -12.04 31.38 -17.51
N LYS A 147 -12.88 31.44 -18.56
CA LYS A 147 -14.28 31.00 -18.53
C LYS A 147 -14.45 29.52 -18.89
N ALA A 148 -13.53 28.96 -19.66
CA ALA A 148 -13.64 27.59 -20.15
C ALA A 148 -13.60 26.56 -19.00
N THR A 149 -14.51 25.60 -19.06
CA THR A 149 -14.53 24.43 -18.19
C THR A 149 -14.58 23.19 -19.07
N LEU A 150 -13.66 22.26 -18.85
CA LEU A 150 -13.49 21.07 -19.67
C LEU A 150 -13.83 19.83 -18.87
N ARG A 151 -14.59 18.93 -19.49
CA ARG A 151 -14.88 17.60 -18.99
C ARG A 151 -14.06 16.58 -19.77
N TYR A 152 -13.36 15.73 -19.03
CA TYR A 152 -12.56 14.65 -19.57
C TYR A 152 -13.21 13.32 -19.22
N ARG A 153 -13.22 12.39 -20.17
CA ARG A 153 -13.69 11.01 -19.94
C ARG A 153 -12.71 10.02 -20.54
N THR A 154 -12.40 8.99 -19.78
CA THR A 154 -11.56 7.87 -20.21
C THR A 154 -12.10 6.57 -19.60
N GLU A 155 -11.96 5.47 -20.33
CA GLU A 155 -12.43 4.17 -19.85
C GLU A 155 -11.67 3.74 -18.60
N LYS A 156 -12.35 3.02 -17.71
CA LYS A 156 -11.75 2.58 -16.45
C LYS A 156 -10.82 1.39 -16.69
N ILE A 157 -9.53 1.68 -16.87
CA ILE A 157 -8.49 0.67 -16.96
C ILE A 157 -7.79 0.59 -15.61
N VAL A 158 -8.14 -0.45 -14.85
CA VAL A 158 -7.57 -0.85 -13.55
C VAL A 158 -7.60 0.25 -12.47
N HIS A 159 -6.77 1.29 -12.58
CA HIS A 159 -6.50 2.31 -11.55
C HIS A 159 -6.73 3.77 -12.00
N TYR A 160 -6.99 4.02 -13.29
CA TYR A 160 -7.23 5.35 -13.85
C TYR A 160 -8.42 5.26 -14.82
N GLY A 161 -9.29 6.26 -14.81
CA GLY A 161 -10.56 6.16 -15.51
C GLY A 161 -11.70 6.91 -14.85
N GLY A 162 -12.70 7.25 -15.63
CA GLY A 162 -13.91 7.91 -15.15
C GLY A 162 -14.14 9.24 -15.84
N VAL A 163 -14.81 10.15 -15.12
CA VAL A 163 -15.14 11.48 -15.61
C VAL A 163 -14.62 12.50 -14.61
N ILE A 164 -13.89 13.49 -15.11
CA ILE A 164 -13.44 14.64 -14.32
C ILE A 164 -13.84 15.92 -15.02
N THR A 165 -14.18 16.95 -14.24
CA THR A 165 -14.46 18.29 -14.76
C THR A 165 -13.48 19.26 -14.12
N GLN A 166 -12.79 20.06 -14.94
CA GLN A 166 -11.78 21.02 -14.50
C GLN A 166 -12.01 22.37 -15.15
N ARG A 167 -11.80 23.46 -14.40
CA ARG A 167 -11.64 24.78 -15.01
C ARG A 167 -10.32 24.80 -15.77
N LEU A 168 -10.31 25.38 -16.96
CA LEU A 168 -9.10 25.45 -17.77
C LEU A 168 -8.00 26.25 -17.05
N VAL A 169 -8.35 27.42 -16.51
CA VAL A 169 -7.43 28.25 -15.72
C VAL A 169 -7.75 28.13 -14.24
N GLN A 170 -6.73 27.85 -13.44
CA GLN A 170 -6.84 27.69 -11.99
C GLN A 170 -5.57 28.17 -11.27
N PRO A 171 -5.68 28.64 -10.01
CA PRO A 171 -4.50 29.05 -9.25
C PRO A 171 -3.61 27.83 -8.93
N HIS A 172 -2.31 28.01 -9.01
CA HIS A 172 -1.32 27.09 -8.50
C HIS A 172 -1.51 26.95 -6.98
N PRO A 173 -1.61 25.74 -6.40
CA PRO A 173 -1.98 25.56 -4.99
C PRO A 173 -0.95 26.08 -3.98
N VAL A 174 0.32 26.19 -4.39
CA VAL A 174 1.41 26.74 -3.57
C VAL A 174 1.62 28.24 -3.82
N THR A 175 1.91 28.65 -5.07
CA THR A 175 2.26 30.05 -5.40
C THR A 175 1.05 30.97 -5.62
N GLY A 176 -0.14 30.43 -5.86
CA GLY A 176 -1.36 31.19 -6.19
C GLY A 176 -1.43 31.71 -7.64
N GLU A 177 -0.36 31.58 -8.42
CA GLU A 177 -0.28 32.05 -9.80
C GLU A 177 -1.26 31.30 -10.73
N PRO A 178 -1.89 31.96 -11.72
CA PRO A 178 -2.75 31.27 -12.67
C PRO A 178 -1.97 30.26 -13.53
N THR A 179 -2.46 29.03 -13.59
CA THR A 179 -1.94 27.91 -14.40
C THR A 179 -3.06 27.31 -15.26
N MET A 180 -2.71 26.50 -16.26
CA MET A 180 -3.71 25.79 -17.08
C MET A 180 -3.81 24.29 -16.78
N ARG A 181 -5.03 23.74 -16.83
CA ARG A 181 -5.31 22.28 -16.84
C ARG A 181 -5.94 21.87 -18.15
N PHE A 182 -5.08 21.38 -19.03
CA PHE A 182 -5.45 20.86 -20.32
C PHE A 182 -4.80 19.50 -20.54
N ALA A 183 -5.59 18.54 -20.99
CA ALA A 183 -5.10 17.27 -21.49
C ALA A 183 -5.60 17.15 -22.92
N GLU A 184 -4.68 16.91 -23.85
CA GLU A 184 -5.04 16.78 -25.25
C GLU A 184 -5.96 15.57 -25.48
N PRO A 185 -6.90 15.66 -26.43
CA PRO A 185 -7.68 14.50 -26.85
C PRO A 185 -6.77 13.37 -27.34
N VAL A 186 -7.04 12.15 -26.87
CA VAL A 186 -6.33 10.93 -27.32
C VAL A 186 -7.37 10.01 -27.95
N HIS A 187 -7.11 9.55 -29.17
CA HIS A 187 -8.07 8.76 -29.96
C HIS A 187 -7.68 7.29 -30.13
N ASP A 188 -6.44 6.95 -29.78
CA ASP A 188 -5.85 5.63 -29.99
C ASP A 188 -5.78 4.82 -28.67
N LEU A 189 -4.58 4.54 -28.15
CA LEU A 189 -4.39 3.74 -26.93
C LEU A 189 -4.68 4.59 -25.69
N ASN A 190 -5.55 4.10 -24.81
CA ASN A 190 -6.09 4.83 -23.64
C ASN A 190 -6.77 6.15 -24.03
N PRO A 191 -7.88 6.11 -24.80
CA PRO A 191 -8.50 7.31 -25.32
C PRO A 191 -9.00 8.23 -24.19
N VAL A 192 -8.83 9.53 -24.42
CA VAL A 192 -9.31 10.60 -23.54
C VAL A 192 -10.16 11.52 -24.39
N SER A 193 -11.47 11.48 -24.16
CA SER A 193 -12.38 12.44 -24.79
C SER A 193 -12.44 13.73 -23.98
N VAL A 194 -12.43 14.86 -24.68
CA VAL A 194 -12.52 16.20 -24.11
C VAL A 194 -13.83 16.85 -24.56
N GLU A 195 -14.56 17.44 -23.63
CA GLU A 195 -15.79 18.19 -23.87
C GLU A 195 -15.63 19.59 -23.25
N VAL A 196 -15.81 20.65 -24.04
CA VAL A 196 -15.83 22.04 -23.57
C VAL A 196 -17.26 22.39 -23.18
N LEU A 197 -17.50 22.57 -21.88
CA LEU A 197 -18.86 22.76 -21.37
C LEU A 197 -19.46 24.08 -21.85
N GLY A 198 -20.66 23.99 -22.43
CA GLY A 198 -21.39 25.15 -22.95
C GLY A 198 -20.91 25.65 -24.31
N ALA A 199 -20.05 24.91 -25.01
CA ALA A 199 -19.59 25.21 -26.36
C ALA A 199 -20.22 24.25 -27.39
N SER A 200 -20.42 24.73 -28.61
CA SER A 200 -20.70 23.91 -29.79
C SER A 200 -19.47 23.10 -30.22
N ALA A 201 -19.66 22.12 -31.11
CA ALA A 201 -18.55 21.30 -31.62
C ALA A 201 -17.47 22.14 -32.33
N ASP A 202 -17.87 23.16 -33.10
CA ASP A 202 -16.96 24.06 -33.80
C ASP A 202 -16.18 24.96 -32.82
N GLU A 203 -16.86 25.50 -31.81
CA GLU A 203 -16.21 26.30 -30.75
C GLU A 203 -15.24 25.46 -29.92
N GLN A 204 -15.58 24.20 -29.64
CA GLN A 204 -14.69 23.27 -28.97
C GLN A 204 -13.45 22.99 -29.81
N ALA A 205 -13.62 22.64 -31.09
CA ALA A 205 -12.50 22.36 -31.99
C ALA A 205 -11.58 23.58 -32.11
N ALA A 206 -12.15 24.78 -32.27
CA ALA A 206 -11.41 26.04 -32.32
C ALA A 206 -10.64 26.31 -31.03
N LEU A 207 -11.25 26.09 -29.85
CA LEU A 207 -10.57 26.26 -28.57
C LEU A 207 -9.41 25.26 -28.39
N ILE A 208 -9.61 23.99 -28.74
CA ILE A 208 -8.57 22.97 -28.64
C ILE A 208 -7.38 23.32 -29.53
N GLN A 209 -7.63 23.70 -30.79
CA GLN A 209 -6.57 24.12 -31.72
C GLN A 209 -5.84 25.38 -31.24
N GLU A 210 -6.57 26.35 -30.68
CA GLU A 210 -6.01 27.56 -30.08
C GLU A 210 -5.08 27.22 -28.90
N LEU A 211 -5.47 26.30 -28.03
CA LEU A 211 -4.66 25.84 -26.91
C LEU A 211 -3.41 25.10 -27.37
N GLN A 212 -3.54 24.18 -28.33
CA GLN A 212 -2.39 23.47 -28.90
C GLN A 212 -1.39 24.45 -29.51
N THR A 213 -1.86 25.41 -30.30
CA THR A 213 -0.98 26.44 -30.90
C THR A 213 -0.21 27.22 -29.83
N ALA A 214 -0.88 27.62 -28.74
CA ALA A 214 -0.25 28.37 -27.66
C ALA A 214 0.73 27.53 -26.82
N LEU A 215 0.39 26.26 -26.55
CA LEU A 215 1.18 25.37 -25.69
C LEU A 215 2.42 24.80 -26.38
N TYR A 216 2.38 24.64 -27.71
CA TYR A 216 3.52 24.19 -28.52
C TYR A 216 4.38 25.35 -29.05
N ALA A 217 4.10 26.61 -28.67
CA ALA A 217 4.92 27.75 -29.06
C ALA A 217 6.36 27.60 -28.53
N PRO A 218 7.41 27.93 -29.32
CA PRO A 218 8.81 27.70 -28.93
C PRO A 218 9.24 28.38 -27.62
N GLU A 219 8.57 29.45 -27.20
CA GLU A 219 8.87 30.17 -25.96
C GLU A 219 8.17 29.56 -24.72
N VAL A 220 7.25 28.61 -24.96
CA VAL A 220 6.41 27.92 -23.98
C VAL A 220 6.79 26.44 -23.86
N PHE A 221 7.29 25.84 -24.94
CA PHE A 221 7.51 24.41 -25.07
C PHE A 221 8.99 24.03 -25.01
N TYR A 222 9.31 23.03 -24.20
CA TYR A 222 10.65 22.50 -24.01
C TYR A 222 10.66 20.98 -24.18
N THR A 223 11.57 20.46 -25.01
CA THR A 223 11.86 19.02 -25.06
C THR A 223 13.13 18.71 -24.29
N HIS A 224 13.00 17.96 -23.20
CA HIS A 224 14.14 17.42 -22.47
C HIS A 224 14.72 16.20 -23.19
N ARG A 225 15.95 16.37 -23.71
CA ARG A 225 16.78 15.30 -24.26
C ARG A 225 17.59 14.69 -23.13
N TRP A 226 17.15 13.52 -22.68
CA TRP A 226 17.75 12.78 -21.56
C TRP A 226 19.21 12.44 -21.81
N GLN A 227 20.03 12.59 -20.78
CA GLN A 227 21.35 11.98 -20.65
C GLN A 227 21.32 10.98 -19.49
N SER A 228 22.03 9.86 -19.62
CA SER A 228 22.17 8.91 -18.52
C SER A 228 22.81 9.62 -17.33
N GLY A 229 22.20 9.52 -16.14
CA GLY A 229 22.58 10.28 -14.95
C GLY A 229 21.77 11.56 -14.72
N ASP A 230 20.96 12.01 -15.67
CA ASP A 230 20.08 13.18 -15.46
C ASP A 230 19.10 12.90 -14.30
N ILE A 231 18.97 13.87 -13.40
CA ILE A 231 17.90 13.94 -12.40
C ILE A 231 17.05 15.17 -12.72
N VAL A 232 15.73 15.00 -12.79
CA VAL A 232 14.81 16.09 -13.19
C VAL A 232 13.67 16.26 -12.18
N LEU A 233 13.40 17.49 -11.78
CA LEU A 233 12.22 17.87 -11.00
C LEU A 233 11.35 18.79 -11.86
N ALA A 234 10.06 18.46 -11.97
CA ALA A 234 9.10 19.24 -12.75
C ALA A 234 7.87 19.61 -11.90
N ASP A 235 7.51 20.88 -11.90
CA ASP A 235 6.28 21.42 -11.30
C ASP A 235 5.07 20.98 -12.13
N ASN A 236 4.37 19.94 -11.67
CA ASN A 236 3.19 19.38 -12.34
C ASN A 236 1.98 20.32 -12.31
N HIS A 237 2.01 21.37 -11.47
CA HIS A 237 0.93 22.34 -11.45
C HIS A 237 1.13 23.48 -12.44
N ALA A 238 2.37 23.89 -12.71
CA ALA A 238 2.67 24.90 -13.72
C ALA A 238 2.85 24.31 -15.13
N LEU A 239 3.35 23.07 -15.21
CA LEU A 239 3.68 22.42 -16.48
C LEU A 239 2.59 21.44 -16.92
N LEU A 240 2.33 21.41 -18.22
CA LEU A 240 1.83 20.21 -18.89
C LEU A 240 3.02 19.44 -19.44
N HIS A 241 2.91 18.12 -19.55
CA HIS A 241 4.00 17.30 -20.04
C HIS A 241 3.51 16.19 -20.97
N GLY A 242 4.44 15.70 -21.78
CA GLY A 242 4.21 14.63 -22.74
C GLY A 242 5.52 13.94 -23.11
N ARG A 243 5.56 13.34 -24.28
CA ARG A 243 6.74 12.66 -24.81
C ARG A 243 6.67 12.66 -26.33
N GLU A 244 7.80 12.91 -26.98
CA GLU A 244 7.92 12.67 -28.41
C GLU A 244 7.78 11.17 -28.73
N ALA A 245 7.42 10.86 -29.97
CA ALA A 245 7.54 9.49 -30.46
C ALA A 245 9.02 9.06 -30.50
N PHE A 246 9.25 7.77 -30.33
CA PHE A 246 10.56 7.17 -30.61
C PHE A 246 10.65 6.82 -32.10
N LEU A 247 11.83 7.05 -32.70
CA LEU A 247 12.14 6.52 -34.02
C LEU A 247 12.56 5.04 -33.93
N GLN A 248 13.33 4.69 -32.90
CA GLN A 248 13.62 3.29 -32.51
C GLN A 248 13.48 3.12 -31.00
N ALA A 249 12.89 2.00 -30.58
CA ALA A 249 12.39 1.80 -29.22
C ALA A 249 13.33 0.93 -28.36
N ASN A 250 14.64 1.03 -28.58
CA ASN A 250 15.54 -0.06 -28.24
C ASN A 250 15.94 -0.04 -26.75
N GLU A 251 16.26 1.14 -26.18
CA GLU A 251 16.78 1.23 -24.80
C GLU A 251 16.41 2.55 -24.10
N ARG A 252 15.57 2.50 -23.05
CA ARG A 252 15.31 3.61 -22.11
C ARG A 252 14.92 3.06 -20.75
N HIS A 253 15.51 3.60 -19.69
CA HIS A 253 15.15 3.29 -18.31
C HIS A 253 15.17 4.54 -17.44
N ILE A 254 13.97 5.03 -17.10
CA ILE A 254 13.77 6.18 -16.22
C ILE A 254 12.93 5.77 -15.03
N GLN A 255 13.28 6.25 -13.85
CA GLN A 255 12.48 6.10 -12.64
C GLN A 255 11.76 7.40 -12.34
N ARG A 256 10.47 7.30 -11.99
CA ARG A 256 9.61 8.46 -11.70
C ARG A 256 8.91 8.30 -10.35
N ILE A 257 8.96 9.31 -9.50
CA ILE A 257 8.15 9.45 -8.30
C ILE A 257 7.26 10.66 -8.44
N ASN A 258 5.98 10.51 -8.09
CA ASN A 258 5.05 11.63 -7.97
C ASN A 258 4.97 12.07 -6.51
N LEU A 259 5.12 13.37 -6.25
CA LEU A 259 5.12 13.94 -4.89
C LEU A 259 3.92 14.86 -4.72
N LEU A 260 3.15 14.67 -3.66
CA LEU A 260 2.12 15.61 -3.22
C LEU A 260 2.78 16.74 -2.43
N ALA A 261 2.23 17.95 -2.54
CA ALA A 261 2.63 19.06 -1.69
C ALA A 261 2.41 18.70 -0.22
N ARG A 262 3.41 18.99 0.60
CA ARG A 262 3.34 18.73 2.04
C ARG A 262 2.55 19.87 2.70
N PRO A 263 1.43 19.61 3.41
CA PRO A 263 0.73 20.66 4.12
C PRO A 263 1.64 21.26 5.21
N GLN A 264 1.59 22.58 5.38
CA GLN A 264 2.37 23.29 6.42
C GLN A 264 1.91 22.93 7.85
N ASP A 265 0.67 22.48 8.03
CA ASP A 265 0.14 22.14 9.35
C ASP A 265 0.65 20.78 9.86
N GLY A 266 1.66 20.82 10.73
CA GLY A 266 2.19 19.69 11.50
C GLY A 266 1.38 19.30 12.74
N GLY A 267 0.09 19.65 12.80
CA GLY A 267 -0.73 19.56 14.02
C GLY A 267 -1.12 18.14 14.46
N LEU A 268 -1.84 18.06 15.59
CA LEU A 268 -2.31 16.82 16.22
C LEU A 268 -3.04 15.88 15.24
N ARG A 269 -3.82 16.42 14.29
CA ARG A 269 -4.53 15.62 13.28
C ARG A 269 -3.59 14.79 12.43
N ARG A 270 -2.44 15.35 12.04
CA ARG A 270 -1.42 14.67 11.22
C ARG A 270 -0.68 13.62 12.02
N PHE A 271 -0.30 13.96 13.26
CA PHE A 271 0.24 12.99 14.22
C PHE A 271 -0.69 11.79 14.38
N LEU A 272 -1.99 12.02 14.61
CA LEU A 272 -2.98 10.95 14.75
C LEU A 272 -3.18 10.14 13.45
N LYS A 273 -3.21 10.79 12.28
CA LYS A 273 -3.29 10.12 10.97
C LYS A 273 -2.12 9.15 10.79
N ASN A 274 -0.89 9.62 11.00
CA ASN A 274 0.32 8.83 10.79
C ASN A 274 0.45 7.73 11.84
N SER A 275 0.15 8.06 13.10
CA SER A 275 0.08 7.10 14.20
C SER A 275 -0.91 5.98 13.89
N LYS A 276 -2.09 6.30 13.35
CA LYS A 276 -3.09 5.31 12.91
C LYS A 276 -2.57 4.47 11.73
N ALA A 277 -1.93 5.08 10.74
CA ALA A 277 -1.40 4.37 9.57
C ALA A 277 -0.40 3.27 9.99
N LEU A 278 0.49 3.56 10.94
CA LEU A 278 1.46 2.58 11.44
C LEU A 278 0.85 1.44 12.27
N ARG A 279 -0.41 1.55 12.69
CA ARG A 279 -1.16 0.50 13.43
C ARG A 279 -2.00 -0.39 12.52
N ARG A 280 -1.88 -0.21 11.21
CA ARG A 280 -2.47 -1.05 10.17
C ARG A 280 -3.93 -1.45 10.45
N THR A 281 -4.75 -0.46 10.81
CA THR A 281 -6.13 -0.66 11.28
C THR A 281 -7.03 -1.40 10.29
N GLU A 282 -6.62 -1.50 9.02
CA GLU A 282 -7.24 -2.34 8.01
C GLU A 282 -7.26 -3.84 8.38
N PHE A 283 -6.31 -4.35 9.18
CA PHE A 283 -6.31 -5.75 9.63
C PHE A 283 -7.25 -6.01 10.80
N LEU A 284 -7.77 -4.97 11.46
CA LEU A 284 -8.67 -5.12 12.60
C LEU A 284 -9.90 -5.98 12.26
N LEU A 285 -10.39 -5.91 11.02
CA LEU A 285 -11.51 -6.74 10.56
C LEU A 285 -11.15 -8.24 10.59
N ALA A 286 -9.93 -8.59 10.15
CA ALA A 286 -9.44 -9.96 10.19
C ALA A 286 -9.11 -10.44 11.63
N GLU A 287 -8.78 -9.52 12.53
CA GLU A 287 -8.46 -9.80 13.93
C GLU A 287 -9.70 -10.08 14.81
N ILE A 288 -10.87 -9.53 14.47
CA ILE A 288 -12.10 -9.71 15.25
C ILE A 288 -12.39 -11.20 15.55
N PRO A 289 -12.40 -12.12 14.55
CA PRO A 289 -12.59 -13.54 14.82
C PRO A 289 -11.52 -14.14 15.74
N ILE A 290 -10.26 -13.73 15.63
CA ILE A 290 -9.14 -14.17 16.46
C ILE A 290 -9.42 -13.85 17.93
N PHE A 291 -9.93 -12.66 18.22
CA PHE A 291 -10.24 -12.26 19.59
C PHE A 291 -11.54 -12.90 20.10
N VAL A 292 -12.58 -12.95 19.27
CA VAL A 292 -13.94 -13.26 19.72
C VAL A 292 -14.22 -14.77 19.80
N ILE A 293 -13.73 -15.59 18.87
CA ILE A 293 -13.93 -17.04 18.88
C ILE A 293 -13.57 -17.68 20.24
N PRO A 294 -12.35 -17.51 20.78
CA PRO A 294 -11.96 -18.16 22.04
C PRO A 294 -12.73 -17.61 23.25
N ILE A 295 -13.15 -16.33 23.23
CA ILE A 295 -14.02 -15.75 24.25
C ILE A 295 -15.37 -16.47 24.27
N LEU A 296 -16.04 -16.57 23.12
CA LEU A 296 -17.35 -17.21 23.00
C LEU A 296 -17.32 -18.69 23.40
N LEU A 297 -16.27 -19.40 23.00
CA LEU A 297 -16.13 -20.81 23.34
C LEU A 297 -15.82 -21.04 24.82
N SER A 298 -15.12 -20.09 25.47
CA SER A 298 -14.71 -20.21 26.87
C SER A 298 -15.72 -19.62 27.88
N ALA A 299 -16.62 -18.72 27.45
CA ALA A 299 -17.59 -18.07 28.33
C ALA A 299 -18.74 -19.01 28.75
N GLU A 300 -19.02 -19.10 30.05
CA GLU A 300 -20.06 -19.99 30.59
C GLU A 300 -21.44 -19.32 30.70
N ASP A 301 -21.46 -18.00 30.86
CA ASP A 301 -22.67 -17.17 30.94
C ASP A 301 -22.46 -15.81 30.25
N ARG A 302 -23.37 -14.84 30.42
CA ARG A 302 -23.23 -13.47 29.87
C ARG A 302 -22.59 -12.47 30.86
N SER A 303 -22.25 -12.89 32.07
CA SER A 303 -21.68 -12.02 33.10
C SER A 303 -20.31 -11.47 32.69
N PHE A 304 -19.55 -12.19 31.86
CA PHE A 304 -18.26 -11.73 31.34
C PHE A 304 -18.35 -10.41 30.56
N LEU A 305 -19.50 -10.11 29.94
CA LEU A 305 -19.72 -8.83 29.24
C LEU A 305 -19.76 -7.64 30.18
N ARG A 306 -19.98 -7.85 31.48
CA ARG A 306 -19.98 -6.80 32.51
C ARG A 306 -18.64 -6.69 33.24
N ARG A 307 -17.70 -7.59 32.95
CA ARG A 307 -16.40 -7.66 33.62
C ARG A 307 -15.42 -6.67 32.98
N PRO A 308 -14.87 -5.70 33.73
CA PRO A 308 -13.89 -4.76 33.18
C PRO A 308 -12.64 -5.46 32.64
N GLU A 309 -12.31 -6.64 33.18
CA GLU A 309 -11.17 -7.45 32.77
C GLU A 309 -11.21 -7.82 31.28
N LEU A 310 -12.41 -8.04 30.74
CA LEU A 310 -12.60 -8.31 29.31
C LEU A 310 -12.11 -7.12 28.46
N TYR A 311 -12.60 -5.92 28.74
CA TYR A 311 -12.35 -4.74 27.91
C TYR A 311 -10.91 -4.22 28.09
N VAL A 312 -10.42 -4.21 29.33
CA VAL A 312 -9.02 -3.85 29.61
C VAL A 312 -8.07 -4.85 28.96
N GLY A 313 -8.39 -6.16 29.01
CA GLY A 313 -7.61 -7.18 28.33
C GLY A 313 -7.64 -7.11 26.81
N LEU A 314 -8.81 -6.79 26.22
CA LEU A 314 -8.91 -6.50 24.78
C LEU A 314 -8.08 -5.28 24.38
N GLY A 315 -8.03 -4.24 25.23
CA GLY A 315 -7.09 -3.13 25.06
C GLY A 315 -5.63 -3.58 25.12
N GLY A 316 -5.30 -4.52 26.03
CA GLY A 316 -3.96 -5.10 26.16
C GLY A 316 -3.51 -5.87 24.91
N ILE A 317 -4.36 -6.75 24.36
CA ILE A 317 -4.00 -7.48 23.13
C ILE A 317 -3.92 -6.54 21.92
N TYR A 318 -4.77 -5.53 21.83
CA TYR A 318 -4.67 -4.50 20.79
C TYR A 318 -3.33 -3.74 20.86
N LEU A 319 -2.87 -3.38 22.07
CA LEU A 319 -1.55 -2.77 22.25
C LEU A 319 -0.39 -3.71 21.89
N LEU A 320 -0.53 -5.02 22.10
CA LEU A 320 0.45 -6.02 21.66
C LEU A 320 0.57 -6.08 20.14
N PHE A 321 -0.56 -6.09 19.42
CA PHE A 321 -0.58 -6.00 17.94
C PHE A 321 0.03 -4.69 17.46
N ASN A 322 -0.39 -3.55 18.04
CA ASN A 322 0.18 -2.24 17.71
C ASN A 322 1.70 -2.20 17.89
N PHE A 323 2.24 -2.85 18.93
CA PHE A 323 3.68 -2.93 19.13
C PHE A 323 4.35 -3.69 17.98
N GLY A 324 3.80 -4.86 17.59
CA GLY A 324 4.27 -5.64 16.44
C GLY A 324 4.25 -4.84 15.14
N ASP A 325 3.14 -4.15 14.84
CA ASP A 325 2.98 -3.34 13.63
C ASP A 325 3.96 -2.16 13.59
N LEU A 326 4.14 -1.46 14.72
CA LEU A 326 5.12 -0.37 14.83
C LEU A 326 6.54 -0.88 14.60
N VAL A 327 6.92 -2.03 15.18
CA VAL A 327 8.24 -2.63 14.97
C VAL A 327 8.42 -3.07 13.52
N ASN A 328 7.39 -3.67 12.93
CA ASN A 328 7.41 -4.09 11.53
C ASN A 328 7.64 -2.89 10.59
N ALA A 329 6.82 -1.85 10.68
CA ALA A 329 6.95 -0.65 9.86
C ALA A 329 8.29 0.05 10.09
N TYR A 330 8.77 0.14 11.34
CA TYR A 330 10.04 0.80 11.65
C TYR A 330 11.26 0.03 11.13
N ALA A 331 11.24 -1.31 11.22
CA ALA A 331 12.27 -2.17 10.64
C ALA A 331 12.32 -2.04 9.11
N ASP A 332 11.15 -2.00 8.49
CA ASP A 332 11.01 -2.09 7.04
C ASP A 332 10.99 -0.73 6.35
N ARG A 333 11.12 0.38 7.10
CA ARG A 333 10.99 1.76 6.60
C ARG A 333 11.77 2.07 5.32
N ARG A 334 12.95 1.48 5.13
CA ARG A 334 13.77 1.66 3.90
C ARG A 334 13.20 0.89 2.71
N LEU A 335 12.71 -0.33 2.92
CA LEU A 335 12.04 -1.14 1.89
C LEU A 335 10.64 -0.57 1.59
N ASP A 336 9.89 -0.25 2.63
CA ASP A 336 8.56 0.34 2.55
C ASP A 336 8.58 1.71 1.87
N ALA A 337 9.71 2.44 1.83
CA ALA A 337 9.81 3.65 1.02
C ALA A 337 9.48 3.39 -0.47
N ILE A 338 9.83 2.20 -0.97
CA ILE A 338 9.56 1.79 -2.36
C ILE A 338 8.13 1.26 -2.50
N TYR A 339 7.73 0.31 -1.64
CA TYR A 339 6.51 -0.49 -1.87
C TYR A 339 5.29 -0.01 -1.07
N LYS A 340 5.50 0.58 0.10
CA LYS A 340 4.46 1.06 1.04
C LYS A 340 4.81 2.46 1.52
N SER A 341 5.03 3.38 0.58
CA SER A 341 5.60 4.70 0.82
C SER A 341 4.83 5.52 1.83
N HIS A 342 3.51 5.30 1.95
CA HIS A 342 2.67 5.89 2.98
C HIS A 342 3.07 5.52 4.42
N LEU A 343 3.56 4.29 4.67
CA LEU A 343 4.08 3.87 5.98
C LEU A 343 5.45 4.49 6.26
N SER A 344 6.35 4.44 5.28
CA SER A 344 7.67 5.06 5.40
C SER A 344 7.57 6.58 5.61
N ASN A 345 6.69 7.26 4.85
CA ASN A 345 6.42 8.68 5.03
C ASN A 345 5.76 9.00 6.39
N ALA A 346 4.90 8.12 6.91
CA ALA A 346 4.35 8.29 8.26
C ALA A 346 5.45 8.24 9.34
N ILE A 347 6.47 7.39 9.17
CA ILE A 347 7.65 7.35 10.05
C ILE A 347 8.49 8.63 9.91
N PHE A 348 8.74 9.07 8.67
CA PHE A 348 9.44 10.32 8.39
C PHE A 348 8.78 11.50 9.10
N GLU A 349 7.46 11.61 9.03
CA GLU A 349 6.69 12.71 9.64
C GLU A 349 6.58 12.63 11.16
N LEU A 350 6.44 11.43 11.72
CA LEU A 350 6.43 11.23 13.17
C LEU A 350 7.82 11.39 13.80
N GLY A 351 8.86 11.26 12.98
CA GLY A 351 10.24 11.13 13.40
C GLY A 351 10.52 9.78 14.08
N GLU A 352 11.74 9.27 13.92
CA GLU A 352 12.14 8.00 14.53
C GLU A 352 12.01 8.00 16.07
N ALA A 353 12.25 9.15 16.72
CA ALA A 353 12.04 9.31 18.15
C ALA A 353 10.57 9.18 18.54
N GLY A 354 9.65 9.77 17.77
CA GLY A 354 8.21 9.69 18.01
C GLY A 354 7.68 8.27 17.85
N VAL A 355 8.14 7.54 16.84
CA VAL A 355 7.77 6.12 16.63
C VAL A 355 8.30 5.24 17.77
N ARG A 356 9.57 5.41 18.18
CA ARG A 356 10.15 4.67 19.33
C ARG A 356 9.45 4.98 20.64
N TRP A 357 9.01 6.23 20.85
CA TRP A 357 8.21 6.58 22.02
C TRP A 357 6.88 5.83 22.04
N GLN A 358 6.19 5.73 20.89
CA GLN A 358 4.93 4.98 20.78
C GLN A 358 5.12 3.49 21.08
N MET A 359 6.22 2.88 20.61
CA MET A 359 6.55 1.50 20.97
C MET A 359 6.71 1.32 22.48
N ARG A 360 7.47 2.22 23.13
CA ARG A 360 7.67 2.20 24.60
C ARG A 360 6.36 2.41 25.35
N ALA A 361 5.50 3.30 24.86
CA ALA A 361 4.18 3.53 25.44
C ALA A 361 3.28 2.29 25.32
N SER A 362 3.28 1.61 24.18
CA SER A 362 2.57 0.32 24.01
C SER A 362 3.07 -0.74 24.98
N VAL A 363 4.39 -0.87 25.15
CA VAL A 363 5.00 -1.78 26.13
C VAL A 363 4.60 -1.42 27.56
N ALA A 364 4.75 -0.16 27.97
CA ALA A 364 4.38 0.29 29.32
C ALA A 364 2.88 0.04 29.60
N GLY A 365 2.00 0.36 28.64
CA GLY A 365 0.57 0.10 28.76
C GLY A 365 0.25 -1.40 28.91
N THR A 366 0.94 -2.25 28.15
CA THR A 366 0.74 -3.71 28.22
C THR A 366 1.33 -4.33 29.49
N VAL A 367 2.43 -3.80 30.04
CA VAL A 367 2.92 -4.15 31.40
C VAL A 367 1.84 -3.85 32.44
N LEU A 368 1.33 -2.62 32.45
CA LEU A 368 0.34 -2.18 33.45
C LEU A 368 -0.94 -3.02 33.36
N ILE A 369 -1.44 -3.26 32.14
CA ILE A 369 -2.61 -4.11 31.91
C ILE A 369 -2.35 -5.56 32.36
N SER A 370 -1.19 -6.12 32.02
CA SER A 370 -0.85 -7.51 32.37
C SER A 370 -0.76 -7.70 33.89
N LEU A 371 -0.06 -6.80 34.59
CA LEU A 371 0.04 -6.82 36.05
C LEU A 371 -1.33 -6.60 36.72
N TRP A 372 -2.13 -5.67 36.21
CA TRP A 372 -3.48 -5.42 36.72
C TRP A 372 -4.38 -6.65 36.53
N LEU A 373 -4.37 -7.26 35.34
CA LEU A 373 -5.13 -8.48 35.05
C LEU A 373 -4.69 -9.63 35.98
N THR A 374 -3.40 -9.87 36.11
CA THR A 374 -2.87 -10.92 36.99
C THR A 374 -3.27 -10.69 38.44
N ARG A 375 -3.13 -9.46 38.97
CA ARG A 375 -3.53 -9.14 40.34
C ARG A 375 -5.04 -9.26 40.54
N ARG A 376 -5.84 -8.81 39.57
CA ARG A 376 -7.30 -8.77 39.69
C ARG A 376 -7.96 -10.14 39.56
N THR A 377 -7.41 -10.99 38.69
CA THR A 377 -8.00 -12.30 38.37
C THR A 377 -7.30 -13.48 39.06
N GLY A 378 -6.11 -13.27 39.64
CA GLY A 378 -5.25 -14.33 40.16
C GLY A 378 -4.55 -15.16 39.06
N ARG A 379 -4.68 -14.77 37.80
CA ARG A 379 -4.19 -15.51 36.62
C ARG A 379 -2.79 -15.05 36.24
N TRP A 380 -1.78 -15.82 36.62
CA TRP A 380 -0.38 -15.48 36.38
C TRP A 380 0.04 -15.51 34.91
N GLN A 381 -0.67 -16.29 34.08
CA GLN A 381 -0.35 -16.53 32.68
C GLN A 381 -0.39 -15.29 31.78
N PHE A 382 -1.06 -14.20 32.18
CA PHE A 382 -1.03 -12.96 31.40
C PHE A 382 0.39 -12.39 31.28
N VAL A 383 1.23 -12.53 32.32
CA VAL A 383 2.62 -12.06 32.29
C VAL A 383 3.44 -12.75 31.20
N PRO A 384 3.61 -14.09 31.20
CA PRO A 384 4.39 -14.76 30.17
C PRO A 384 3.75 -14.62 28.78
N LEU A 385 2.42 -14.62 28.64
CA LEU A 385 1.77 -14.39 27.34
C LEU A 385 2.11 -13.01 26.75
N THR A 386 2.12 -11.96 27.59
CA THR A 386 2.53 -10.61 27.18
C THR A 386 4.01 -10.55 26.80
N VAL A 387 4.89 -11.13 27.63
CA VAL A 387 6.35 -11.13 27.36
C VAL A 387 6.69 -11.89 26.07
N ILE A 388 6.10 -13.07 25.87
CA ILE A 388 6.26 -13.86 24.64
C ILE A 388 5.71 -13.07 23.45
N GLY A 389 4.57 -12.40 23.60
CA GLY A 389 3.98 -11.56 22.57
C GLY A 389 4.93 -10.45 22.09
N TRP A 390 5.54 -9.69 23.01
CA TRP A 390 6.55 -8.69 22.63
C TRP A 390 7.79 -9.34 22.01
N ALA A 391 8.29 -10.43 22.60
CA ALA A 391 9.50 -11.09 22.11
C ALA A 391 9.32 -11.56 20.66
N LEU A 392 8.20 -12.24 20.35
CA LEU A 392 7.87 -12.68 19.01
C LEU A 392 7.59 -11.49 18.08
N GLY A 393 6.78 -10.52 18.49
CA GLY A 393 6.47 -9.33 17.68
C GLY A 393 7.72 -8.54 17.30
N PHE A 394 8.67 -8.40 18.23
CA PHE A 394 9.94 -7.74 17.96
C PHE A 394 10.88 -8.58 17.08
N GLN A 395 11.12 -9.83 17.47
CA GLN A 395 12.05 -10.73 16.78
C GLN A 395 11.54 -11.20 15.41
N TYR A 396 10.26 -11.02 15.10
CA TYR A 396 9.74 -11.28 13.76
C TYR A 396 10.40 -10.39 12.72
N SER A 397 10.53 -9.09 13.01
CA SER A 397 11.10 -8.09 12.10
C SER A 397 12.52 -7.67 12.43
N TRP A 398 13.01 -7.90 13.65
CA TRP A 398 14.33 -7.41 14.08
C TRP A 398 15.34 -8.54 14.35
N LYS A 399 16.63 -8.21 14.23
CA LYS A 399 17.76 -9.09 14.57
C LYS A 399 17.83 -9.35 16.10
N PRO A 400 18.43 -10.47 16.55
CA PRO A 400 19.17 -11.46 15.77
C PRO A 400 18.33 -12.58 15.12
N LEU A 401 17.12 -12.86 15.60
CA LEU A 401 16.33 -13.97 15.07
C LEU A 401 15.72 -13.62 13.71
N HIS A 402 15.09 -12.45 13.59
CA HIS A 402 14.54 -11.93 12.34
C HIS A 402 13.67 -12.97 11.59
N PHE A 403 12.65 -13.50 12.27
CA PHE A 403 11.91 -14.68 11.81
C PHE A 403 11.29 -14.54 10.42
N LYS A 404 10.95 -13.31 9.97
CA LYS A 404 10.41 -13.08 8.63
C LYS A 404 11.36 -13.50 7.50
N SER A 405 12.66 -13.58 7.78
CA SER A 405 13.71 -14.00 6.84
C SER A 405 14.48 -15.22 7.37
N ARG A 406 13.76 -16.21 7.92
CA ARG A 406 14.32 -17.47 8.46
C ARG A 406 13.64 -18.71 7.91
N GLY A 407 13.28 -18.69 6.64
CA GLY A 407 12.70 -19.81 5.91
C GLY A 407 11.50 -20.41 6.65
N LEU A 408 11.62 -21.67 7.05
CA LEU A 408 10.56 -22.41 7.74
C LEU A 408 10.17 -21.83 9.11
N TRP A 409 11.08 -21.13 9.81
CA TRP A 409 10.79 -20.54 11.12
C TRP A 409 9.85 -19.33 11.05
N GLN A 410 9.66 -18.77 9.86
CA GLN A 410 8.67 -17.72 9.62
C GLN A 410 7.26 -18.19 10.03
N LEU A 411 6.87 -19.42 9.68
CA LEU A 411 5.51 -19.91 9.92
C LEU A 411 5.19 -20.10 11.40
N PRO A 412 5.97 -20.84 12.21
CA PRO A 412 5.67 -20.99 13.64
C PRO A 412 5.65 -19.66 14.39
N ALA A 413 6.55 -18.74 14.04
CA ALA A 413 6.59 -17.41 14.64
C ALA A 413 5.33 -16.61 14.30
N LEU A 414 4.94 -16.57 13.02
CA LEU A 414 3.74 -15.83 12.59
C LEU A 414 2.45 -16.47 13.14
N TRP A 415 2.38 -17.79 13.13
CA TRP A 415 1.28 -18.56 13.72
C TRP A 415 1.11 -18.27 15.22
N ALA A 416 2.21 -18.23 15.97
CA ALA A 416 2.19 -17.95 17.40
C ALA A 416 1.79 -16.50 17.70
N VAL A 417 2.33 -15.53 16.95
CA VAL A 417 2.10 -14.10 17.22
C VAL A 417 0.75 -13.59 16.73
N LEU A 418 0.25 -14.04 15.58
CA LEU A 418 -1.01 -13.56 15.01
C LEU A 418 -2.23 -14.37 15.43
N PHE A 419 -2.09 -15.68 15.65
CA PHE A 419 -3.24 -16.56 15.83
C PHE A 419 -3.24 -17.25 17.19
N PHE A 420 -2.38 -18.23 17.42
CA PHE A 420 -2.50 -19.09 18.59
C PHE A 420 -2.31 -18.33 19.91
N GLY A 421 -1.27 -17.51 20.01
CA GLY A 421 -1.00 -16.69 21.20
C GLY A 421 -2.13 -15.72 21.54
N PRO A 422 -2.58 -14.89 20.58
CA PRO A 422 -3.73 -14.00 20.78
C PRO A 422 -5.01 -14.75 21.17
N MET A 423 -5.31 -15.89 20.54
CA MET A 423 -6.49 -16.67 20.88
C MET A 423 -6.41 -17.29 22.28
N ALA A 424 -5.23 -17.75 22.69
CA ALA A 424 -4.99 -18.23 24.05
C ALA A 424 -5.16 -17.09 25.08
N TYR A 425 -4.62 -15.91 24.77
CA TYR A 425 -4.72 -14.71 25.61
C TYR A 425 -6.19 -14.27 25.80
N THR A 426 -6.94 -14.11 24.71
CA THR A 426 -8.34 -13.63 24.79
C THR A 426 -9.28 -14.65 25.40
N GLY A 427 -9.06 -15.94 25.18
CA GLY A 427 -9.76 -17.00 25.90
C GLY A 427 -9.51 -16.92 27.42
N SER A 428 -8.27 -16.65 27.83
CA SER A 428 -7.91 -16.46 29.24
C SER A 428 -8.50 -15.19 29.90
N LEU A 429 -9.14 -14.30 29.15
CA LEU A 429 -9.88 -13.17 29.74
C LEU A 429 -11.14 -13.64 30.47
N VAL A 430 -11.80 -14.68 29.97
CA VAL A 430 -13.08 -15.17 30.53
C VAL A 430 -12.93 -16.47 31.33
N THR A 431 -11.84 -17.20 31.15
CA THR A 431 -11.51 -18.40 31.95
C THR A 431 -10.05 -18.34 32.44
N HIS A 432 -9.63 -19.22 33.36
CA HIS A 432 -8.22 -19.28 33.74
C HIS A 432 -7.40 -19.76 32.53
N PHE A 433 -7.52 -21.03 32.15
CA PHE A 433 -6.95 -21.54 30.91
C PHE A 433 -8.07 -22.03 29.98
N PRO A 434 -8.00 -21.71 28.67
CA PRO A 434 -8.90 -22.29 27.69
C PRO A 434 -8.81 -23.82 27.73
N ARG A 435 -9.95 -24.48 27.60
CA ARG A 435 -10.01 -25.96 27.60
C ARG A 435 -9.23 -26.50 26.40
N ARG A 436 -8.67 -27.71 26.52
CA ARG A 436 -7.89 -28.37 25.44
C ARG A 436 -8.58 -28.30 24.07
N PRO A 437 -9.89 -28.57 23.92
CA PRO A 437 -10.55 -28.46 22.61
C PRO A 437 -10.53 -27.05 22.00
N VAL A 438 -10.56 -26.00 22.84
CA VAL A 438 -10.47 -24.60 22.39
C VAL A 438 -9.05 -24.28 21.92
N LEU A 439 -8.03 -24.78 22.62
CA LEU A 439 -6.63 -24.62 22.20
C LEU A 439 -6.33 -25.41 20.92
N THR A 440 -6.85 -26.63 20.78
CA THR A 440 -6.75 -27.41 19.53
C THR A 440 -7.41 -26.68 18.37
N LEU A 441 -8.60 -26.12 18.59
CA LEU A 441 -9.27 -25.30 17.58
C LEU A 441 -8.44 -24.06 17.23
N ALA A 442 -7.91 -23.34 18.21
CA ALA A 442 -7.08 -22.15 17.98
C ALA A 442 -5.83 -22.48 17.17
N ALA A 443 -5.17 -23.61 17.48
CA ALA A 443 -4.01 -24.08 16.76
C ALA A 443 -4.33 -24.40 15.30
N ALA A 444 -5.38 -25.19 15.07
CA ALA A 444 -5.83 -25.57 13.73
C ALA A 444 -6.35 -24.37 12.93
N TYR A 445 -7.09 -23.46 13.58
CA TYR A 445 -7.54 -22.21 12.99
C TYR A 445 -6.37 -21.36 12.52
N GLY A 446 -5.35 -21.17 13.38
CA GLY A 446 -4.14 -20.45 13.01
C GLY A 446 -3.43 -21.09 11.82
N LEU A 447 -3.30 -22.42 11.78
CA LEU A 447 -2.70 -23.13 10.64
C LEU A 447 -3.50 -22.95 9.36
N LEU A 448 -4.84 -22.99 9.43
CA LEU A 448 -5.72 -22.73 8.30
C LEU A 448 -5.54 -21.30 7.77
N GLN A 449 -5.54 -20.29 8.64
CA GLN A 449 -5.35 -18.89 8.22
C GLN A 449 -3.95 -18.67 7.63
N MET A 450 -2.91 -19.25 8.25
CA MET A 450 -1.54 -19.21 7.72
C MET A 450 -1.42 -19.87 6.35
N ALA A 451 -2.10 -21.00 6.14
CA ALA A 451 -2.13 -21.67 4.84
C ALA A 451 -2.82 -20.82 3.77
N VAL A 452 -3.81 -19.99 4.13
CA VAL A 452 -4.40 -19.02 3.21
C VAL A 452 -3.44 -17.85 2.92
N ILE A 453 -2.73 -17.34 3.92
CA ILE A 453 -1.74 -16.25 3.78
C ILE A 453 -0.55 -16.63 2.88
N LEU A 454 -0.20 -17.92 2.81
CA LEU A 454 0.92 -18.38 1.97
C LEU A 454 0.80 -18.01 0.49
N LEU A 455 -0.42 -17.86 -0.05
CA LEU A 455 -0.60 -17.36 -1.41
C LEU A 455 -0.07 -15.92 -1.56
N ASN A 456 -0.33 -15.05 -0.58
CA ASN A 456 0.15 -13.67 -0.57
C ASN A 456 1.69 -13.63 -0.47
N ASN A 457 2.30 -14.48 0.36
CA ASN A 457 3.76 -14.57 0.40
C ASN A 457 4.36 -15.12 -0.90
N ALA A 458 3.61 -15.91 -1.65
CA ALA A 458 4.05 -16.47 -2.92
C ALA A 458 3.91 -15.48 -4.08
N GLU A 459 3.02 -14.48 -3.98
CA GLU A 459 2.95 -13.37 -4.92
C GLU A 459 4.24 -12.54 -4.93
N ASP A 460 4.87 -12.41 -3.77
CA ASP A 460 6.11 -11.65 -3.59
C ASP A 460 7.37 -12.51 -3.81
N TYR A 461 7.25 -13.76 -4.28
CA TYR A 461 8.37 -14.72 -4.36
C TYR A 461 9.59 -14.18 -5.12
N THR A 462 9.37 -13.64 -6.32
CA THR A 462 10.45 -13.10 -7.15
C THR A 462 11.11 -11.87 -6.53
N GLU A 463 10.29 -11.02 -5.90
CA GLU A 463 10.74 -9.82 -5.20
C GLU A 463 11.55 -10.17 -3.95
N ASP A 464 11.07 -11.10 -3.14
CA ASP A 464 11.73 -11.59 -1.92
C ASP A 464 13.07 -12.25 -2.25
N GLN A 465 13.12 -13.07 -3.30
CA GLN A 465 14.36 -13.69 -3.77
C GLN A 465 15.38 -12.64 -4.22
N ALA A 466 14.94 -11.64 -4.99
CA ALA A 466 15.81 -10.53 -5.43
C ALA A 466 16.28 -9.65 -4.26
N ALA A 467 15.46 -9.51 -3.21
CA ALA A 467 15.78 -8.76 -2.00
C ALA A 467 16.61 -9.56 -0.97
N GLY A 468 16.90 -10.85 -1.23
CA GLY A 468 17.60 -11.73 -0.29
C GLY A 468 16.81 -12.01 0.99
N ILE A 469 15.48 -11.94 0.92
CA ILE A 469 14.57 -12.25 2.04
C ILE A 469 14.23 -13.74 1.96
N GLU A 470 14.75 -14.53 2.88
CA GLU A 470 14.51 -15.96 2.93
C GLU A 470 13.17 -16.25 3.63
N THR A 471 12.07 -16.01 2.92
CA THR A 471 10.74 -16.44 3.38
C THR A 471 10.57 -17.95 3.27
N MET A 472 9.52 -18.51 3.88
CA MET A 472 9.21 -19.93 3.73
C MET A 472 9.01 -20.32 2.26
N VAL A 473 8.41 -19.42 1.45
CA VAL A 473 8.17 -19.68 0.03
C VAL A 473 9.49 -19.73 -0.73
N VAL A 474 10.42 -18.82 -0.43
CA VAL A 474 11.78 -18.84 -0.98
C VAL A 474 12.52 -20.12 -0.59
N ALA A 475 12.51 -20.48 0.70
CA ALA A 475 13.22 -21.66 1.21
C ALA A 475 12.72 -23.00 0.64
N LEU A 476 11.41 -23.13 0.38
CA LEU A 476 10.82 -24.36 -0.16
C LEU A 476 10.69 -24.36 -1.69
N GLY A 477 10.72 -23.20 -2.32
CA GLY A 477 10.35 -22.99 -3.72
C GLY A 477 8.84 -22.78 -3.91
N LEU A 478 8.49 -22.06 -4.99
CA LEU A 478 7.14 -21.57 -5.25
C LEU A 478 6.09 -22.68 -5.32
N HIS A 479 6.27 -23.65 -6.23
CA HIS A 479 5.27 -24.71 -6.46
C HIS A 479 5.12 -25.66 -5.28
N ARG A 480 6.21 -25.95 -4.55
CA ARG A 480 6.15 -26.81 -3.35
C ARG A 480 5.37 -26.11 -2.25
N SER A 481 5.60 -24.81 -2.07
CA SER A 481 4.90 -24.00 -1.07
C SER A 481 3.40 -23.92 -1.33
N LEU A 482 2.97 -23.76 -2.59
CA LEU A 482 1.52 -23.73 -2.88
C LEU A 482 0.85 -25.10 -2.80
N ARG A 483 1.56 -26.19 -3.10
CA ARG A 483 1.05 -27.53 -2.80
C ARG A 483 0.89 -27.74 -1.30
N LEU A 484 1.89 -27.32 -0.52
CA LEU A 484 1.82 -27.38 0.94
C LEU A 484 0.67 -26.53 1.49
N ALA A 485 0.48 -25.31 0.98
CA ALA A 485 -0.65 -24.45 1.34
C ALA A 485 -2.00 -25.14 1.08
N GLN A 486 -2.17 -25.75 -0.10
CA GLN A 486 -3.38 -26.52 -0.42
C GLN A 486 -3.60 -27.69 0.55
N THR A 487 -2.57 -28.50 0.83
CA THR A 487 -2.67 -29.62 1.78
C THR A 487 -2.98 -29.14 3.20
N ALA A 488 -2.36 -28.04 3.63
CA ALA A 488 -2.58 -27.43 4.93
C ALA A 488 -3.99 -26.86 5.09
N VAL A 489 -4.56 -26.24 4.04
CA VAL A 489 -5.96 -25.78 4.05
C VAL A 489 -6.91 -26.96 4.27
N VAL A 490 -6.70 -28.08 3.56
CA VAL A 490 -7.53 -29.28 3.70
C VAL A 490 -7.37 -29.90 5.10
N GLY A 491 -6.14 -30.13 5.52
CA GLY A 491 -5.82 -30.78 6.79
C GLY A 491 -6.28 -29.94 7.99
N ALA A 492 -5.84 -28.69 8.08
CA ALA A 492 -6.21 -27.79 9.16
C ALA A 492 -7.72 -27.47 9.13
N GLY A 493 -8.32 -27.30 7.94
CA GLY A 493 -9.77 -27.13 7.78
C GLY A 493 -10.57 -28.29 8.33
N ALA A 494 -10.15 -29.54 8.06
CA ALA A 494 -10.78 -30.73 8.62
C ALA A 494 -10.66 -30.77 10.15
N VAL A 495 -9.52 -30.40 10.72
CA VAL A 495 -9.32 -30.34 12.18
C VAL A 495 -10.16 -29.23 12.81
N VAL A 496 -10.30 -28.06 12.17
CA VAL A 496 -11.19 -26.97 12.61
C VAL A 496 -12.64 -27.46 12.66
N LEU A 497 -13.13 -28.04 11.56
CA LEU A 497 -14.49 -28.58 11.49
C LEU A 497 -14.71 -29.70 12.52
N GLY A 498 -13.77 -30.64 12.61
CA GLY A 498 -13.81 -31.73 13.59
C GLY A 498 -13.82 -31.23 15.04
N SER A 499 -13.07 -30.17 15.33
CA SER A 499 -13.05 -29.52 16.66
C SER A 499 -14.39 -28.89 17.00
N PHE A 500 -15.04 -28.21 16.05
CA PHE A 500 -16.40 -27.71 16.26
C PHE A 500 -17.41 -28.85 16.45
N VAL A 501 -17.37 -29.89 15.61
CA VAL A 501 -18.23 -31.07 15.78
C VAL A 501 -18.04 -31.71 17.16
N HIS A 502 -16.79 -31.85 17.61
CA HIS A 502 -16.47 -32.37 18.94
C HIS A 502 -17.06 -31.49 20.05
N LEU A 503 -16.87 -30.17 19.98
CA LEU A 503 -17.44 -29.21 20.94
C LEU A 503 -18.97 -29.30 20.99
N TYR A 504 -19.64 -29.27 19.83
CA TYR A 504 -21.09 -29.38 19.71
C TYR A 504 -21.62 -30.69 20.31
N ARG A 505 -20.93 -31.81 20.07
CA ARG A 505 -21.28 -33.12 20.64
C ARG A 505 -21.06 -33.15 22.15
N SER A 506 -19.90 -32.68 22.61
CA SER A 506 -19.53 -32.67 24.03
C SER A 506 -20.52 -31.87 24.88
N GLU A 507 -21.09 -30.80 24.31
CA GLU A 507 -22.08 -29.98 24.98
C GLU A 507 -23.52 -30.42 24.71
N LYS A 508 -23.74 -31.53 24.00
CA LYS A 508 -25.07 -32.07 23.66
C LYS A 508 -25.95 -31.04 22.94
N MET A 509 -25.40 -30.37 21.94
CA MET A 509 -26.14 -29.38 21.15
C MET A 509 -27.28 -30.02 20.33
N PRO A 510 -28.43 -29.34 20.16
CA PRO A 510 -29.54 -29.85 19.36
C PRO A 510 -29.15 -29.99 17.89
N ARG A 511 -29.79 -30.90 17.16
CA ARG A 511 -29.49 -31.18 15.73
C ARG A 511 -29.53 -29.92 14.87
N ALA A 512 -30.49 -29.02 15.11
CA ALA A 512 -30.61 -27.75 14.39
C ALA A 512 -29.36 -26.85 14.52
N ALA A 513 -28.62 -26.91 15.63
CA ALA A 513 -27.42 -26.09 15.83
C ALA A 513 -26.32 -26.47 14.82
N TYR A 514 -26.24 -27.74 14.40
CA TYR A 514 -25.23 -28.20 13.44
C TYR A 514 -25.38 -27.55 12.06
N LEU A 515 -26.55 -26.99 11.73
CA LEU A 515 -26.72 -26.17 10.52
C LEU A 515 -25.80 -24.94 10.51
N GLY A 516 -25.41 -24.44 11.69
CA GLY A 516 -24.42 -23.38 11.84
C GLY A 516 -23.01 -23.73 11.34
N LEU A 517 -22.72 -25.01 11.10
CA LEU A 517 -21.44 -25.46 10.53
C LEU A 517 -21.44 -25.45 8.99
N LEU A 518 -22.61 -25.41 8.34
CA LEU A 518 -22.70 -25.47 6.87
C LEU A 518 -21.96 -24.33 6.16
N PRO A 519 -22.04 -23.06 6.62
CA PRO A 519 -21.27 -21.97 6.01
C PRO A 519 -19.76 -22.20 6.08
N LEU A 520 -19.26 -22.76 7.18
CA LEU A 520 -17.84 -23.10 7.34
C LEU A 520 -17.42 -24.21 6.38
N VAL A 521 -18.24 -25.26 6.22
CA VAL A 521 -18.00 -26.30 5.21
C VAL A 521 -17.92 -25.69 3.81
N GLY A 522 -18.86 -24.80 3.47
CA GLY A 522 -18.88 -24.09 2.19
C GLY A 522 -17.61 -23.26 1.97
N ALA A 523 -17.18 -22.51 2.99
CA ALA A 523 -15.95 -21.72 2.94
C ALA A 523 -14.71 -22.61 2.72
N LEU A 524 -14.56 -23.71 3.47
CA LEU A 524 -13.45 -24.64 3.33
C LEU A 524 -13.39 -25.27 1.93
N VAL A 525 -14.54 -25.67 1.38
CA VAL A 525 -14.64 -26.21 0.02
C VAL A 525 -14.27 -25.14 -1.01
N HIS A 526 -14.75 -23.91 -0.84
CA HIS A 526 -14.44 -22.80 -1.73
C HIS A 526 -12.93 -22.52 -1.81
N VAL A 527 -12.27 -22.38 -0.65
CA VAL A 527 -10.82 -22.13 -0.58
C VAL A 527 -10.02 -23.30 -1.15
N THR A 528 -10.39 -24.54 -0.81
CA THR A 528 -9.72 -25.75 -1.32
C THR A 528 -9.79 -25.84 -2.84
N ARG A 529 -10.98 -25.60 -3.43
CA ARG A 529 -11.16 -25.58 -4.89
C ARG A 529 -10.37 -24.44 -5.54
N GLY A 530 -10.33 -23.28 -4.89
CA GLY A 530 -9.54 -22.14 -5.30
C GLY A 530 -8.05 -22.47 -5.43
N TYR A 531 -7.45 -23.03 -4.38
CA TYR A 531 -6.07 -23.49 -4.41
C TYR A 531 -5.82 -24.57 -5.46
N ALA A 532 -6.71 -25.57 -5.58
CA ALA A 532 -6.58 -26.61 -6.59
C ALA A 532 -6.64 -26.05 -8.03
N ALA A 533 -7.41 -24.99 -8.27
CA ALA A 533 -7.42 -24.30 -9.55
C ALA A 533 -6.11 -23.56 -9.82
N ILE A 534 -5.62 -22.78 -8.85
CA ILE A 534 -4.35 -22.04 -8.97
C ILE A 534 -3.18 -23.01 -9.18
N ASN A 535 -3.05 -24.05 -8.36
CA ASN A 535 -1.99 -25.04 -8.47
C ASN A 535 -1.98 -25.75 -9.83
N ARG A 536 -3.16 -26.03 -10.42
CA ARG A 536 -3.24 -26.59 -11.78
C ARG A 536 -2.79 -25.59 -12.85
N GLN A 537 -3.12 -24.30 -12.69
CA GLN A 537 -2.72 -23.25 -13.64
C GLN A 537 -1.22 -22.97 -13.62
N ILE A 538 -0.58 -23.02 -12.45
CA ILE A 538 0.86 -22.74 -12.32
C ILE A 538 1.76 -23.97 -12.51
N ALA A 539 1.20 -25.19 -12.42
CA ALA A 539 1.98 -26.43 -12.55
C ALA A 539 2.89 -26.51 -13.79
N PRO A 540 2.46 -26.09 -15.00
CA PRO A 540 3.31 -26.14 -16.19
C PRO A 540 4.18 -24.89 -16.38
N LYS A 541 4.11 -23.90 -15.47
CA LYS A 541 4.79 -22.60 -15.60
C LYS A 541 6.08 -22.58 -14.80
N ASP A 542 7.07 -21.85 -15.30
CA ASP A 542 8.24 -21.46 -14.52
C ASP A 542 7.89 -20.46 -13.42
N GLU A 543 8.84 -20.14 -12.54
CA GLU A 543 8.59 -19.30 -11.36
C GLU A 543 8.14 -17.87 -11.72
N PRO A 544 8.75 -17.16 -12.71
CA PRO A 544 8.28 -15.84 -13.11
C PRO A 544 6.85 -15.85 -13.66
N ALA A 545 6.52 -16.76 -14.59
CA ALA A 545 5.19 -16.81 -15.17
C ALA A 545 4.13 -17.31 -14.16
N ALA A 546 4.51 -18.20 -13.24
CA ALA A 546 3.65 -18.61 -12.14
C ALA A 546 3.34 -17.42 -11.22
N THR A 547 4.35 -16.63 -10.85
CA THR A 547 4.19 -15.45 -9.98
C THR A 547 3.22 -14.42 -10.57
N THR A 548 3.23 -14.20 -11.90
CA THR A 548 2.24 -13.36 -12.57
C THR A 548 0.80 -13.86 -12.35
N VAL A 549 0.56 -15.16 -12.49
CA VAL A 549 -0.75 -15.77 -12.22
C VAL A 549 -1.15 -15.59 -10.75
N LEU A 550 -0.20 -15.71 -9.82
CA LEU A 550 -0.49 -15.50 -8.40
C LEU A 550 -0.93 -14.06 -8.13
N LYS A 551 -0.22 -13.06 -8.68
CA LYS A 551 -0.57 -11.64 -8.55
C LYS A 551 -1.98 -11.33 -9.09
N GLU A 552 -2.39 -11.95 -10.19
CA GLU A 552 -3.75 -11.84 -10.72
C GLU A 552 -4.81 -12.43 -9.78
N ASN A 553 -4.42 -13.40 -8.95
CA ASN A 553 -5.31 -14.08 -8.01
C ASN A 553 -5.23 -13.52 -6.58
N GLY A 554 -4.36 -12.56 -6.28
CA GLY A 554 -4.07 -12.14 -4.90
C GLY A 554 -5.26 -11.55 -4.16
N MET A 555 -6.21 -10.94 -4.87
CA MET A 555 -7.47 -10.45 -4.29
C MET A 555 -8.36 -11.57 -3.71
N LYS A 556 -8.06 -12.84 -3.97
CA LYS A 556 -8.74 -13.98 -3.34
C LYS A 556 -8.32 -14.17 -1.88
N VAL A 557 -7.10 -13.77 -1.48
CA VAL A 557 -6.60 -13.99 -0.11
C VAL A 557 -7.48 -13.30 0.93
N PRO A 558 -7.80 -11.99 0.85
CA PRO A 558 -8.69 -11.35 1.82
C PRO A 558 -10.09 -11.98 1.86
N GLN A 559 -10.60 -12.42 0.70
CA GLN A 559 -11.90 -13.08 0.62
C GLN A 559 -11.89 -14.44 1.33
N TRP A 560 -10.84 -15.24 1.13
CA TRP A 560 -10.67 -16.55 1.76
C TRP A 560 -10.43 -16.46 3.26
N LEU A 561 -9.61 -15.49 3.70
CA LEU A 561 -9.41 -15.20 5.12
C LEU A 561 -10.74 -14.84 5.78
N ASN A 562 -11.47 -13.86 5.23
CA ASN A 562 -12.76 -13.46 5.79
C ASN A 562 -13.78 -14.59 5.77
N ALA A 563 -13.89 -15.34 4.67
CA ALA A 563 -14.83 -16.45 4.56
C ALA A 563 -14.57 -17.51 5.64
N THR A 564 -13.33 -17.96 5.81
CA THR A 564 -12.99 -18.99 6.81
C THR A 564 -13.04 -18.45 8.24
N ALA A 565 -12.65 -17.20 8.46
CA ALA A 565 -12.64 -16.57 9.78
C ALA A 565 -14.04 -16.28 10.31
N TYR A 566 -14.89 -15.62 9.52
CA TYR A 566 -16.24 -15.25 9.96
C TYR A 566 -17.21 -16.43 10.01
N THR A 567 -17.04 -17.45 9.17
CA THR A 567 -17.85 -18.67 9.29
C THR A 567 -17.44 -19.52 10.50
N SER A 568 -16.15 -19.50 10.89
CA SER A 568 -15.69 -20.07 12.17
C SER A 568 -16.25 -19.29 13.36
N LEU A 569 -16.30 -17.96 13.27
CA LEU A 569 -16.93 -17.11 14.28
C LEU A 569 -18.44 -17.37 14.39
N LEU A 570 -19.14 -17.55 13.27
CA LEU A 570 -20.54 -17.94 13.26
C LEU A 570 -20.77 -19.28 13.98
N ALA A 571 -19.93 -20.29 13.71
CA ALA A 571 -19.99 -21.58 14.39
C ALA A 571 -19.79 -21.43 15.91
N ALA A 572 -18.79 -20.65 16.35
CA ALA A 572 -18.59 -20.35 17.77
C ALA A 572 -19.80 -19.60 18.38
N GLY A 573 -20.38 -18.66 17.64
CA GLY A 573 -21.55 -17.87 18.04
C GLY A 573 -22.81 -18.71 18.21
N VAL A 574 -23.08 -19.64 17.29
CA VAL A 574 -24.23 -20.56 17.38
C VAL A 574 -24.10 -21.44 18.62
N LEU A 575 -22.92 -22.03 18.85
CA LEU A 575 -22.66 -22.83 20.05
C LEU A 575 -22.89 -22.02 21.32
N PHE A 576 -22.31 -20.81 21.40
CA PHE A 576 -22.49 -19.92 22.54
C PHE A 576 -23.97 -19.54 22.76
N ALA A 577 -24.68 -19.12 21.71
CA ALA A 577 -26.08 -18.70 21.80
C ALA A 577 -26.98 -19.82 22.34
N VAL A 578 -26.81 -21.05 21.83
CA VAL A 578 -27.58 -22.21 22.29
C VAL A 578 -27.22 -22.59 23.72
N ARG A 579 -25.93 -22.53 24.10
CA ARG A 579 -25.48 -22.72 25.48
C ARG A 579 -26.19 -21.74 26.44
N MET A 580 -26.24 -20.46 26.09
CA MET A 580 -26.91 -19.43 26.90
C MET A 580 -28.42 -19.70 27.06
N LEU A 581 -29.11 -20.09 25.98
CA LEU A 581 -30.54 -20.38 26.02
C LEU A 581 -30.86 -21.57 26.94
N ARG A 582 -30.02 -22.61 26.91
CA ARG A 582 -30.18 -23.78 27.79
C ARG A 582 -29.94 -23.45 29.26
N ASN A 583 -28.92 -22.65 29.56
CA ASN A 583 -28.63 -22.24 30.92
C ASN A 583 -29.77 -21.40 31.52
N ARG A 584 -30.37 -20.49 30.72
CA ARG A 584 -31.57 -19.74 31.13
C ARG A 584 -32.77 -20.65 31.43
N LYS A 585 -33.04 -21.63 30.56
CA LYS A 585 -34.15 -22.58 30.80
C LYS A 585 -33.94 -23.42 32.06
N LYS A 586 -32.69 -23.81 32.37
CA LYS A 586 -32.36 -24.52 33.61
C LYS A 586 -32.58 -23.63 34.85
N GLN A 587 -32.16 -22.36 34.79
CA GLN A 587 -32.36 -21.41 35.89
C GLN A 587 -33.82 -21.02 36.11
N ALA A 588 -34.66 -21.07 35.08
CA ALA A 588 -36.11 -20.80 35.20
C ALA A 588 -36.93 -22.02 35.66
N ALA A 589 -36.34 -23.21 35.67
CA ALA A 589 -36.96 -24.46 36.11
C ALA A 589 -36.52 -24.90 37.52
N LEU A 590 -35.52 -24.21 38.08
CA LEU A 590 -35.10 -24.26 39.48
C LEU A 590 -35.74 -23.08 40.20
#